data_AF-E9HQ92-F1
#
_entry.id   AF-E9HQ92-F1
#
_cell.length_a   1.000
_cell.length_b   1.000
_cell.length_c   1.000
_cell.angle_alpha   90.00
_cell.angle_beta   90.00
_cell.angle_gamma   90.00
#
_symmetry.space_group_name_H-M   'P 1'
#
loop_
_entity.id
_entity.type
_entity.pdbx_description
1 polymer ?
#
loop_
_entity_poly.entity_id
_entity_poly.type
_entity_poly.pdbx_seq_one_letter_code
_entity_poly.pdbx_strand_id
1 'polypeptide(L)'
;MKNGSIDVLVATKAFGVGVDIPDIQHVIYMGIPQNLSCLVQESGRAGRDGHQAHSYVMLCEYQEMKKFQFWTTSGSQQEIETLHEDYVQIWGYLSAAFTGSCLRHFILDYFNDYTQQKIDNPQLCCTGCEINATVPKQKCELQVLQVLKCISTWESKLQPKSEFIHENMIVEWLAGKDTEKIWRYFNDYELAEEKSFGFFAAHTLTQTELIVKGLLRQCLSLNCVQFLL
;
A
#
# COMPACT_ATOMS: atom_id res chain seq x y z
N MET A 1 -8.67 26.60 18.49
CA MET A 1 -9.37 25.94 17.36
C MET A 1 -10.24 26.93 16.58
N LYS A 2 -11.40 27.40 17.07
CA LYS A 2 -12.28 28.32 16.29
C LYS A 2 -11.74 29.73 16.00
N ASN A 3 -10.62 30.14 16.60
CA ASN A 3 -10.00 31.46 16.40
C ASN A 3 -8.57 31.36 15.81
N GLY A 4 -8.21 30.24 15.17
CA GLY A 4 -6.88 30.07 14.55
C GLY A 4 -5.70 29.96 15.54
N SER A 5 -5.96 29.76 16.83
CA SER A 5 -4.90 29.70 17.86
C SER A 5 -4.21 28.33 18.00
N ILE A 6 -4.64 27.33 17.23
CA ILE A 6 -4.14 25.95 17.28
C ILE A 6 -4.07 25.47 15.84
N ASP A 7 -2.86 25.20 15.36
CA ASP A 7 -2.60 24.78 13.97
C ASP A 7 -2.72 23.26 13.79
N VAL A 8 -2.46 22.49 14.85
CA VAL A 8 -2.48 21.01 14.83
C VAL A 8 -3.27 20.47 15.99
N LEU A 9 -4.20 19.58 15.69
CA LEU A 9 -4.96 18.80 16.66
C LEU A 9 -4.61 17.31 16.48
N VAL A 10 -4.15 16.67 17.56
CA VAL A 10 -4.01 15.21 17.62
C VAL A 10 -5.23 14.65 18.34
N ALA A 11 -5.94 13.74 17.69
CA ALA A 11 -7.19 13.19 18.19
C ALA A 11 -7.25 11.67 18.01
N THR A 12 -8.01 11.00 18.87
CA THR A 12 -8.42 9.60 18.68
C THR A 12 -9.88 9.56 18.25
N LYS A 13 -10.40 8.37 17.91
CA LYS A 13 -11.82 8.17 17.53
C LYS A 13 -12.83 8.76 18.52
N ALA A 14 -12.47 8.86 19.80
CA ALA A 14 -13.32 9.44 20.83
C ALA A 14 -13.62 10.95 20.61
N PHE A 15 -12.88 11.62 19.73
CA PHE A 15 -13.09 13.02 19.37
C PHE A 15 -14.15 13.21 18.24
N GLY A 16 -14.97 12.18 18.00
CA GLY A 16 -15.66 11.95 16.73
C GLY A 16 -16.97 12.71 16.45
N VAL A 17 -17.64 13.34 17.42
CA VAL A 17 -18.98 13.92 17.18
C VAL A 17 -19.01 15.40 17.62
N GLY A 18 -19.14 16.33 16.66
CA GLY A 18 -19.53 17.72 16.95
C GLY A 18 -18.48 18.82 16.77
N VAL A 19 -17.23 18.50 16.41
CA VAL A 19 -16.23 19.53 16.05
C VAL A 19 -16.33 19.86 14.56
N ASP A 20 -16.89 21.03 14.29
CA ASP A 20 -17.02 21.63 12.96
C ASP A 20 -16.02 22.79 12.82
N ILE A 21 -14.89 22.50 12.17
CA ILE A 21 -13.84 23.45 11.83
C ILE A 21 -13.76 23.43 10.31
N PRO A 22 -14.25 24.47 9.62
CA PRO A 22 -14.48 24.41 8.17
C PRO A 22 -13.19 24.40 7.34
N ASP A 23 -12.11 24.99 7.86
CA ASP A 23 -10.85 25.29 7.18
C ASP A 23 -9.74 24.26 7.43
N ILE A 24 -10.08 23.01 7.78
CA ILE A 24 -9.10 21.93 7.91
C ILE A 24 -8.54 21.59 6.52
N GLN A 25 -7.25 21.86 6.30
CA GLN A 25 -6.57 21.56 5.02
C GLN A 25 -5.97 20.15 4.97
N HIS A 26 -5.64 19.58 6.11
CA HIS A 26 -4.95 18.29 6.20
C HIS A 26 -5.56 17.40 7.26
N VAL A 27 -5.88 16.16 6.88
CA VAL A 27 -6.19 15.06 7.80
C VAL A 27 -5.12 13.99 7.63
N ILE A 28 -4.51 13.58 8.73
CA ILE A 28 -3.44 12.57 8.72
C ILE A 28 -3.86 11.41 9.62
N TYR A 29 -4.01 10.23 9.01
CA TYR A 29 -4.22 8.97 9.68
C TYR A 29 -2.90 8.31 10.02
N MET A 30 -2.75 7.88 11.26
CA MET A 30 -1.59 7.12 11.74
C MET A 30 -2.02 5.66 11.95
N GLY A 31 -1.65 4.78 11.02
CA GLY A 31 -2.08 3.39 10.95
C GLY A 31 -3.24 3.15 9.99
N ILE A 32 -3.73 1.92 9.96
CA ILE A 32 -4.87 1.53 9.14
C ILE A 32 -6.18 2.04 9.78
N PRO A 33 -7.04 2.77 9.04
CA PRO A 33 -8.39 3.07 9.48
C PRO A 33 -9.16 1.78 9.79
N GLN A 34 -10.00 1.77 10.83
CA GLN A 34 -10.71 0.55 11.22
C GLN A 34 -11.52 -0.05 10.05
N ASN A 35 -12.16 0.79 9.25
CA ASN A 35 -12.85 0.41 8.03
C ASN A 35 -13.00 1.63 7.11
N LEU A 36 -13.54 1.40 5.91
CA LEU A 36 -13.73 2.44 4.90
C LEU A 36 -14.69 3.54 5.35
N SER A 37 -15.71 3.20 6.11
CA SER A 37 -16.68 4.17 6.63
C SER A 37 -16.02 5.15 7.61
N CYS A 38 -15.18 4.66 8.52
CA CYS A 38 -14.39 5.52 9.38
C CYS A 38 -13.42 6.39 8.58
N LEU A 39 -12.71 5.81 7.60
CA LEU A 39 -11.81 6.56 6.73
C LEU A 39 -12.51 7.77 6.08
N VAL A 40 -13.70 7.55 5.50
CA VAL A 40 -14.45 8.62 4.84
C VAL A 40 -14.95 9.65 5.85
N GLN A 41 -15.44 9.21 7.00
CA GLN A 41 -15.93 10.10 8.04
C GLN A 41 -14.84 11.05 8.54
N GLU A 42 -13.64 10.53 8.86
CA GLU A 42 -12.60 11.38 9.46
C GLU A 42 -11.81 12.13 8.37
N SER A 43 -11.64 11.58 7.15
CA SER A 43 -11.15 12.33 5.99
C SER A 43 -12.07 13.49 5.59
N GLY A 44 -13.39 13.29 5.66
CA GLY A 44 -14.42 14.29 5.33
C GLY A 44 -14.52 15.47 6.31
N ARG A 45 -13.61 15.54 7.28
CA ARG A 45 -13.40 16.76 8.10
C ARG A 45 -12.63 17.84 7.34
N ALA A 46 -11.82 17.44 6.35
CA ALA A 46 -11.03 18.36 5.56
C ALA A 46 -11.86 19.06 4.48
N GLY A 47 -11.52 20.31 4.14
CA GLY A 47 -12.04 21.02 2.97
C GLY A 47 -13.55 21.33 2.99
N ARG A 48 -14.15 21.52 4.18
CA ARG A 48 -15.58 21.87 4.32
C ARG A 48 -15.90 23.29 3.84
N ASP A 49 -14.89 24.14 3.78
CA ASP A 49 -14.94 25.48 3.18
C ASP A 49 -14.87 25.46 1.63
N GLY A 50 -14.70 24.29 1.02
CA GLY A 50 -14.62 24.10 -0.42
C GLY A 50 -13.23 24.35 -1.02
N HIS A 51 -12.23 24.71 -0.21
CA HIS A 51 -10.85 24.79 -0.68
C HIS A 51 -10.22 23.41 -0.80
N GLN A 52 -9.14 23.33 -1.58
CA GLN A 52 -8.38 22.09 -1.72
C GLN A 52 -7.86 21.63 -0.35
N ALA A 53 -8.09 20.35 -0.05
CA ALA A 53 -7.63 19.71 1.15
C ALA A 53 -7.08 18.31 0.84
N HIS A 54 -6.30 17.76 1.77
CA HIS A 54 -5.61 16.49 1.60
C HIS A 54 -5.87 15.55 2.77
N SER A 55 -6.11 14.27 2.47
CA SER A 55 -6.15 13.19 3.45
C SER A 55 -4.98 12.24 3.20
N TYR A 56 -4.22 11.95 4.24
CA TYR A 56 -3.04 11.10 4.20
C TYR A 56 -3.24 9.91 5.12
N VAL A 57 -2.79 8.73 4.67
CA VAL A 57 -2.67 7.54 5.53
C VAL A 57 -1.19 7.20 5.64
N MET A 58 -0.65 7.29 6.85
CA MET A 58 0.73 6.91 7.18
C MET A 58 0.70 5.59 7.95
N LEU A 59 1.34 4.55 7.42
CA LEU A 59 1.34 3.23 8.03
C LEU A 59 2.67 2.52 7.86
N CYS A 60 2.90 1.51 8.71
CA CYS A 60 3.96 0.54 8.56
C CYS A 60 3.32 -0.85 8.46
N GLU A 61 3.30 -1.44 7.26
CA GLU A 61 2.58 -2.69 6.98
C GLU A 61 2.89 -3.80 7.98
N TYR A 62 4.18 -3.98 8.33
CA TYR A 62 4.61 -4.97 9.33
C TYR A 62 3.98 -4.75 10.72
N GLN A 63 3.90 -3.49 11.17
CA GLN A 63 3.31 -3.17 12.47
C GLN A 63 1.80 -3.37 12.45
N GLU A 64 1.14 -2.98 11.36
CA GLU A 64 -0.30 -3.10 11.22
C GLU A 64 -0.74 -4.57 11.13
N MET A 65 0.03 -5.41 10.44
CA MET A 65 -0.19 -6.85 10.40
C MET A 65 -0.11 -7.50 11.78
N LYS A 66 0.90 -7.14 12.60
CA LYS A 66 1.00 -7.62 13.99
C LYS A 66 -0.17 -7.19 14.85
N LYS A 67 -0.63 -5.94 14.70
CA LYS A 67 -1.81 -5.44 15.42
C LYS A 67 -3.05 -6.25 15.03
N PHE A 68 -3.24 -6.51 13.73
CA PHE A 68 -4.34 -7.31 13.23
C PHE A 68 -4.30 -8.74 13.80
N GLN A 69 -3.17 -9.45 13.69
CA GLN A 69 -2.98 -10.79 14.27
C GLN A 69 -3.31 -10.83 15.77
N PHE A 70 -2.83 -9.82 16.52
CA PHE A 70 -3.10 -9.70 17.95
C PHE A 70 -4.61 -9.50 18.23
N TRP A 71 -5.30 -8.63 17.50
CA TRP A 71 -6.73 -8.37 17.68
C TRP A 71 -7.61 -9.54 17.24
N THR A 72 -7.14 -10.39 16.32
CA THR A 72 -7.83 -11.62 15.93
C THR A 72 -7.52 -12.82 16.83
N THR A 73 -6.66 -12.67 17.85
CA THR A 73 -6.30 -13.76 18.77
C THR A 73 -7.37 -14.00 19.85
N SER A 74 -8.23 -13.02 20.10
CA SER A 74 -9.20 -13.07 21.21
C SER A 74 -10.47 -12.31 20.82
N GLY A 75 -11.62 -12.92 21.05
CA GLY A 75 -12.92 -12.35 20.70
C GLY A 75 -13.93 -13.46 20.40
N SER A 76 -15.19 -13.07 20.26
CA SER A 76 -16.19 -13.97 19.68
C SER A 76 -15.89 -14.21 18.19
N GLN A 77 -16.36 -15.34 17.67
CA GLN A 77 -16.17 -15.66 16.25
C GLN A 77 -16.72 -14.56 15.32
N GLN A 78 -17.89 -14.00 15.66
CA GLN A 78 -18.52 -12.94 14.90
C GLN A 78 -17.70 -11.64 14.89
N GLU A 79 -17.08 -11.27 16.01
CA GLU A 79 -16.19 -10.09 16.07
C GLU A 79 -14.94 -10.29 15.21
N ILE A 80 -14.35 -11.48 15.24
CA ILE A 80 -13.17 -11.81 14.43
C ILE A 80 -13.51 -11.78 12.94
N GLU A 81 -14.65 -12.36 12.54
CA GLU A 81 -15.14 -12.32 11.16
C GLU A 81 -15.34 -10.86 10.69
N THR A 82 -15.99 -10.03 11.51
CA THR A 82 -16.19 -8.60 11.21
C THR A 82 -14.86 -7.86 11.05
N LEU A 83 -13.90 -8.08 11.97
CA LEU A 83 -12.57 -7.47 11.90
C LEU A 83 -11.84 -7.88 10.62
N HIS A 84 -11.98 -9.14 10.21
CA HIS A 84 -11.35 -9.65 9.00
C HIS A 84 -11.97 -9.04 7.75
N GLU A 85 -13.31 -8.94 7.67
CA GLU A 85 -14.00 -8.27 6.57
C GLU A 85 -13.57 -6.80 6.44
N ASP A 86 -13.59 -6.05 7.55
CA ASP A 86 -13.16 -4.66 7.61
C ASP A 86 -11.70 -4.50 7.16
N TYR A 87 -10.81 -5.38 7.64
CA TYR A 87 -9.39 -5.38 7.28
C TYR A 87 -9.17 -5.65 5.79
N VAL A 88 -9.84 -6.66 5.23
CA VAL A 88 -9.74 -6.98 3.80
C VAL A 88 -10.20 -5.79 2.94
N GLN A 89 -11.29 -5.13 3.32
CA GLN A 89 -11.81 -3.97 2.59
C GLN A 89 -10.85 -2.78 2.62
N ILE A 90 -10.39 -2.37 3.80
CA ILE A 90 -9.48 -1.21 3.93
C ILE A 90 -8.11 -1.52 3.33
N TRP A 91 -7.61 -2.75 3.46
CA TRP A 91 -6.37 -3.17 2.83
C TRP A 91 -6.48 -3.20 1.30
N GLY A 92 -7.63 -3.62 0.77
CA GLY A 92 -7.93 -3.53 -0.66
C GLY A 92 -7.84 -2.10 -1.18
N TYR A 93 -8.43 -1.14 -0.44
CA TYR A 93 -8.33 0.29 -0.76
C TYR A 93 -6.88 0.81 -0.74
N LEU A 94 -6.11 0.48 0.31
CA LEU A 94 -4.70 0.90 0.41
C LEU A 94 -3.84 0.28 -0.70
N SER A 95 -4.07 -1.00 -0.99
CA SER A 95 -3.39 -1.74 -2.05
C SER A 95 -3.75 -1.24 -3.45
N ALA A 96 -4.95 -0.69 -3.64
CA ALA A 96 -5.40 -0.11 -4.89
C ALA A 96 -4.50 1.05 -5.35
N ALA A 97 -3.91 1.81 -4.42
CA ALA A 97 -2.95 2.87 -4.75
C ALA A 97 -1.73 2.31 -5.50
N PHE A 98 -1.14 1.22 -5.02
CA PHE A 98 0.04 0.60 -5.65
C PHE A 98 -0.24 -0.02 -7.03
N THR A 99 -1.49 -0.35 -7.32
CA THR A 99 -1.89 -0.86 -8.64
C THR A 99 -2.28 0.24 -9.63
N GLY A 100 -2.15 1.51 -9.23
CA GLY A 100 -2.54 2.64 -10.06
C GLY A 100 -4.06 2.78 -10.20
N SER A 101 -4.83 2.22 -9.27
CA SER A 101 -6.29 2.32 -9.25
C SER A 101 -6.72 3.60 -8.52
N CYS A 102 -7.76 4.27 -9.02
CA CYS A 102 -8.24 5.51 -8.41
C CYS A 102 -8.90 5.22 -7.05
N LEU A 103 -8.32 5.75 -5.97
CA LEU A 103 -8.86 5.61 -4.62
C LEU A 103 -10.23 6.26 -4.44
N ARG A 104 -10.49 7.37 -5.16
CA ARG A 104 -11.81 8.02 -5.15
C ARG A 104 -12.88 7.11 -5.74
N HIS A 105 -12.61 6.46 -6.87
CA HIS A 105 -13.55 5.50 -7.45
C HIS A 105 -13.77 4.32 -6.51
N PHE A 106 -12.73 3.81 -5.85
CA PHE A 106 -12.87 2.73 -4.87
C PHE A 106 -13.86 3.09 -3.74
N ILE A 107 -13.75 4.31 -3.18
CA ILE A 107 -14.67 4.79 -2.15
C ILE A 107 -16.10 4.95 -2.70
N LEU A 108 -16.25 5.57 -3.87
CA LEU A 108 -17.55 5.79 -4.50
C LEU A 108 -18.26 4.46 -4.77
N ASP A 109 -17.55 3.48 -5.33
CA ASP A 109 -18.07 2.14 -5.60
C ASP A 109 -18.50 1.43 -4.30
N TYR A 110 -17.70 1.56 -3.23
CA TYR A 110 -18.04 0.99 -1.91
C TYR A 110 -19.38 1.52 -1.36
N PHE A 111 -19.66 2.81 -1.56
CA PHE A 111 -20.93 3.44 -1.14
C PHE A 111 -22.04 3.36 -2.19
N ASN A 112 -21.82 2.64 -3.30
CA ASN A 112 -22.73 2.59 -4.46
C ASN A 112 -23.10 3.99 -4.98
N ASP A 113 -22.14 4.92 -4.93
CA ASP A 113 -22.29 6.28 -5.42
C ASP A 113 -21.71 6.39 -6.84
N TYR A 114 -22.57 6.63 -7.82
CA TYR A 114 -22.19 6.74 -9.23
C TYR A 114 -21.99 8.18 -9.68
N THR A 115 -21.89 9.15 -8.77
CA THR A 115 -21.63 10.57 -9.06
C THR A 115 -20.17 10.83 -9.46
N GLN A 116 -19.64 10.02 -10.38
CA GLN A 116 -18.27 10.13 -10.84
C GLN A 116 -18.06 11.45 -11.58
N GLN A 117 -17.35 12.37 -10.94
CA GLN A 117 -16.81 13.53 -11.63
C GLN A 117 -15.52 13.14 -12.33
N LYS A 118 -15.38 13.61 -13.58
CA LYS A 118 -14.13 13.46 -14.31
C LYS A 118 -13.01 14.16 -13.53
N ILE A 119 -11.94 13.42 -13.28
CA ILE A 119 -10.74 13.96 -12.65
C ILE A 119 -9.88 14.55 -13.76
N ASP A 120 -9.79 15.88 -13.83
CA ASP A 120 -8.99 16.54 -14.87
C ASP A 120 -7.49 16.52 -14.57
N ASN A 121 -7.09 16.50 -13.30
CA ASN A 121 -5.69 16.41 -12.87
C ASN A 121 -5.46 15.22 -11.91
N PRO A 122 -4.74 14.16 -12.35
CA PRO A 122 -4.41 13.01 -11.51
C PRO A 122 -3.72 13.35 -10.19
N GLN A 123 -2.87 14.38 -10.17
CA GLN A 123 -2.15 14.84 -8.98
C GLN A 123 -3.06 15.48 -7.93
N LEU A 124 -4.26 15.91 -8.32
CA LEU A 124 -5.27 16.48 -7.43
C LEU A 124 -6.32 15.46 -6.98
N CYS A 125 -6.19 14.19 -7.38
CA CYS A 125 -7.14 13.16 -6.98
C CYS A 125 -6.62 12.28 -5.85
N CYS A 126 -5.62 11.43 -6.13
CA CYS A 126 -5.12 10.44 -5.18
C CYS A 126 -3.80 9.81 -5.68
N THR A 127 -3.09 9.16 -4.75
CA THR A 127 -1.82 8.47 -5.02
C THR A 127 -1.92 7.43 -6.14
N GLY A 128 -3.02 6.68 -6.22
CA GLY A 128 -3.21 5.71 -7.29
C GLY A 128 -3.33 6.35 -8.69
N CYS A 129 -3.98 7.51 -8.79
CA CYS A 129 -4.03 8.28 -10.04
C CYS A 129 -2.64 8.82 -10.43
N GLU A 130 -1.87 9.29 -9.45
CA GLU A 130 -0.49 9.78 -9.66
C GLU A 130 0.45 8.65 -10.10
N ILE A 131 0.41 7.49 -9.44
CA ILE A 131 1.18 6.30 -9.82
C ILE A 131 0.81 5.89 -11.24
N ASN A 132 -0.48 5.84 -11.57
CA ASN A 132 -0.95 5.49 -12.91
C ASN A 132 -0.48 6.47 -13.99
N ALA A 133 -0.26 7.74 -13.65
CA ALA A 133 0.28 8.74 -14.57
C ALA A 133 1.80 8.66 -14.71
N THR A 134 2.50 8.22 -13.66
CA THR A 134 3.96 8.22 -13.57
C THR A 134 4.59 6.91 -14.04
N VAL A 135 3.93 5.79 -13.76
CA VAL A 135 4.40 4.44 -14.06
C VAL A 135 3.65 3.89 -15.27
N PRO A 136 4.33 3.56 -16.38
CA PRO A 136 3.67 2.99 -17.55
C PRO A 136 2.95 1.69 -17.20
N LYS A 137 1.66 1.58 -17.56
CA LYS A 137 0.91 0.33 -17.48
C LYS A 137 1.45 -0.68 -18.49
N GLN A 138 2.43 -1.49 -18.09
CA GLN A 138 2.73 -2.73 -18.79
C GLN A 138 1.99 -3.87 -18.11
N LYS A 139 0.85 -4.29 -18.68
CA LYS A 139 0.34 -5.64 -18.39
C LYS A 139 1.28 -6.62 -19.05
N CYS A 140 2.15 -7.24 -18.27
CA CYS A 140 2.96 -8.31 -18.77
C CYS A 140 2.98 -9.41 -17.70
N GLU A 141 2.34 -10.54 -18.01
CA GLU A 141 2.45 -11.76 -17.20
C GLU A 141 3.92 -12.10 -16.91
N LEU A 142 4.82 -11.74 -17.84
CA LEU A 142 6.26 -11.86 -17.67
C LEU A 142 6.81 -11.13 -16.42
N GLN A 143 6.29 -9.95 -16.08
CA GLN A 143 6.72 -9.20 -14.90
C GLN A 143 6.38 -9.95 -13.61
N VAL A 144 5.15 -10.47 -13.51
CA VAL A 144 4.73 -11.32 -12.39
C VAL A 144 5.62 -12.56 -12.32
N LEU A 145 5.86 -13.22 -13.45
CA LEU A 145 6.73 -14.39 -13.51
C LEU A 145 8.16 -14.08 -13.05
N GLN A 146 8.71 -12.89 -13.35
CA GLN A 146 10.03 -12.49 -12.85
C GLN A 146 10.04 -12.24 -11.35
N VAL A 147 8.98 -11.64 -10.79
CA VAL A 147 8.85 -11.46 -9.34
C VAL A 147 8.78 -12.83 -8.64
N LEU A 148 7.95 -13.74 -9.12
CA LEU A 148 7.83 -15.10 -8.58
C LEU A 148 9.15 -15.89 -8.72
N LYS A 149 9.83 -15.74 -9.86
CA LYS A 149 11.13 -16.34 -10.11
C LYS A 149 12.19 -15.81 -9.13
N CYS A 150 12.24 -14.50 -8.91
CA CYS A 150 13.10 -13.88 -7.91
C CYS A 150 12.85 -14.44 -6.51
N ILE A 151 11.58 -14.53 -6.09
CA ILE A 151 11.20 -15.09 -4.78
C ILE A 151 11.70 -16.54 -4.67
N SER A 152 11.38 -17.40 -5.64
CA SER A 152 11.80 -18.79 -5.65
C SER A 152 13.34 -18.95 -5.60
N THR A 153 14.07 -18.12 -6.35
CA THR A 153 15.53 -18.12 -6.34
C THR A 153 16.08 -17.74 -4.96
N TRP A 154 15.55 -16.70 -4.31
CA TRP A 154 15.94 -16.35 -2.95
C TRP A 154 15.58 -17.42 -1.92
N GLU A 155 14.39 -18.02 -1.98
CA GLU A 155 13.96 -19.08 -1.07
C GLU A 155 14.95 -20.25 -1.10
N SER A 156 15.37 -20.68 -2.30
CA SER A 156 16.34 -21.77 -2.47
C SER A 156 17.68 -21.52 -1.75
N LYS A 157 18.09 -20.25 -1.62
CA LYS A 157 19.35 -19.85 -0.98
C LYS A 157 19.24 -19.61 0.52
N LEU A 158 18.05 -19.23 1.00
CA LEU A 158 17.81 -18.91 2.42
C LEU A 158 17.35 -20.13 3.24
N GLN A 159 16.89 -21.21 2.61
CA GLN A 159 16.30 -22.36 3.32
C GLN A 159 17.20 -23.14 4.31
N PRO A 160 18.55 -23.00 4.37
CA PRO A 160 19.29 -23.49 5.54
C PRO A 160 19.50 -22.45 6.66
N LYS A 161 19.15 -21.17 6.47
CA LYS A 161 19.53 -20.05 7.36
C LYS A 161 18.39 -19.42 8.17
N SER A 162 17.14 -19.84 7.98
CA SER A 162 15.95 -19.25 8.64
C SER A 162 15.86 -17.72 8.48
N GLU A 163 16.39 -17.18 7.39
CA GLU A 163 16.28 -15.77 7.04
C GLU A 163 15.04 -15.53 6.17
N PHE A 164 14.36 -14.39 6.39
CA PHE A 164 13.17 -14.00 5.62
C PHE A 164 13.55 -13.18 4.39
N ILE A 165 12.75 -13.31 3.34
CA ILE A 165 12.86 -12.44 2.16
C ILE A 165 12.18 -11.12 2.48
N HIS A 166 12.96 -10.05 2.49
CA HIS A 166 12.43 -8.70 2.62
C HIS A 166 12.10 -8.13 1.24
N GLU A 167 11.07 -7.30 1.18
CA GLU A 167 10.65 -6.66 -0.07
C GLU A 167 11.78 -5.87 -0.75
N ASN A 168 12.58 -5.15 0.02
CA ASN A 168 13.73 -4.41 -0.50
C ASN A 168 14.74 -5.33 -1.22
N MET A 169 14.87 -6.60 -0.80
CA MET A 169 15.73 -7.55 -1.49
C MET A 169 15.20 -7.88 -2.89
N ILE A 170 13.88 -8.02 -3.02
CA ILE A 170 13.21 -8.26 -4.30
C ILE A 170 13.38 -7.03 -5.21
N VAL A 171 13.18 -5.83 -4.66
CA VAL A 171 13.36 -4.57 -5.40
C VAL A 171 14.79 -4.40 -5.87
N GLU A 172 15.78 -4.55 -5.00
CA GLU A 172 17.21 -4.45 -5.33
C GLU A 172 17.62 -5.48 -6.39
N TRP A 173 17.16 -6.72 -6.24
CA TRP A 173 17.42 -7.80 -7.18
C TRP A 173 16.87 -7.51 -8.57
N LEU A 174 15.59 -7.17 -8.68
CA LEU A 174 14.96 -6.88 -9.96
C LEU A 174 15.48 -5.58 -10.57
N ALA A 175 15.95 -4.63 -9.75
CA ALA A 175 16.66 -3.43 -10.21
C ALA A 175 18.11 -3.70 -10.65
N GLY A 176 18.64 -4.91 -10.41
CA GLY A 176 20.01 -5.28 -10.77
C GLY A 176 21.05 -4.55 -9.92
N LYS A 177 20.72 -4.26 -8.65
CA LYS A 177 21.64 -3.56 -7.75
C LYS A 177 22.77 -4.47 -7.35
N ASP A 178 23.98 -3.93 -7.46
CA ASP A 178 25.19 -4.51 -6.91
C ASP A 178 25.24 -4.16 -5.41
N THR A 179 24.87 -5.12 -4.55
CA THR A 179 24.90 -4.96 -3.09
C THR A 179 25.67 -6.10 -2.43
N GLU A 180 26.39 -5.79 -1.34
CA GLU A 180 27.13 -6.79 -0.55
C GLU A 180 26.23 -7.95 -0.12
N LYS A 181 24.95 -7.66 0.16
CA LYS A 181 23.96 -8.67 0.52
C LYS A 181 23.72 -9.65 -0.62
N ILE A 182 23.69 -9.23 -1.88
CA ILE A 182 23.52 -10.15 -3.02
C ILE A 182 24.77 -11.03 -3.18
N TRP A 183 25.96 -10.44 -3.15
CA TRP A 183 27.23 -11.17 -3.29
C TRP A 183 27.49 -12.18 -2.17
N ARG A 184 26.90 -11.96 -0.99
CA ARG A 184 26.96 -12.94 0.10
C ARG A 184 26.27 -14.27 -0.22
N TYR A 185 25.33 -14.29 -1.17
CA TYR A 185 24.51 -15.47 -1.50
C TYR A 185 24.68 -15.97 -2.94
N PHE A 186 25.14 -15.11 -3.85
CA PHE A 186 25.24 -15.38 -5.28
C PHE A 186 26.61 -15.01 -5.82
N ASN A 187 27.07 -15.76 -6.81
CA ASN A 187 28.30 -15.47 -7.56
C ASN A 187 28.00 -14.94 -8.97
N ASP A 188 29.03 -14.46 -9.68
CA ASP A 188 28.92 -13.88 -11.02
C ASP A 188 28.22 -14.79 -12.03
N TYR A 189 28.50 -16.09 -12.00
CA TYR A 189 27.92 -17.06 -12.93
C TYR A 189 26.42 -17.24 -12.68
N GLU A 190 26.03 -17.38 -11.41
CA GLU A 190 24.63 -17.52 -11.02
C GLU A 190 23.81 -16.27 -11.38
N LEU A 191 24.36 -15.08 -11.17
CA LEU A 191 23.70 -13.83 -11.53
C LEU A 191 23.57 -13.65 -13.06
N ALA A 192 24.56 -14.11 -13.83
CA ALA A 192 24.52 -14.02 -15.29
C ALA A 192 23.48 -14.95 -15.93
N GLU A 193 23.20 -16.11 -15.33
CA GLU A 193 22.18 -17.05 -15.81
C GLU A 193 20.75 -16.67 -15.38
N GLU A 194 20.61 -15.88 -14.32
CA GLU A 194 19.34 -15.62 -13.67
C GLU A 194 18.58 -14.47 -14.33
N LYS A 195 17.62 -14.83 -15.19
CA LYS A 195 16.81 -13.91 -16.00
C LYS A 195 16.03 -12.87 -15.19
N SER A 196 15.73 -13.15 -13.93
CA SER A 196 15.02 -12.19 -13.07
C SER A 196 15.93 -11.07 -12.55
N PHE A 197 17.24 -11.31 -12.41
CA PHE A 197 18.17 -10.32 -11.90
C PHE A 197 18.33 -9.15 -12.90
N GLY A 198 18.12 -7.92 -12.44
CA GLY A 198 18.20 -6.74 -13.31
C GLY A 198 17.08 -6.63 -14.35
N PHE A 199 15.98 -7.39 -14.23
CA PHE A 199 14.87 -7.33 -15.18
C PHE A 199 14.25 -5.92 -15.33
N PHE A 200 14.26 -5.13 -14.26
CA PHE A 200 13.82 -3.73 -14.25
C PHE A 200 14.99 -2.72 -14.27
N ALA A 201 16.20 -3.11 -14.70
CA ALA A 201 17.37 -2.21 -14.73
C ALA A 201 17.20 -0.95 -15.60
N ALA A 202 16.25 -0.97 -16.55
CA ALA A 202 15.89 0.20 -17.36
C ALA A 202 15.08 1.26 -16.60
N HIS A 203 14.50 0.92 -15.44
CA HIS A 203 13.72 1.84 -14.61
C HIS A 203 14.59 2.46 -13.51
N THR A 204 14.18 3.63 -13.02
CA THR A 204 14.75 4.18 -11.78
C THR A 204 14.41 3.29 -10.59
N LEU A 205 15.20 3.35 -9.51
CA LEU A 205 14.95 2.53 -8.32
C LEU A 205 13.56 2.79 -7.71
N THR A 206 13.12 4.05 -7.67
CA THR A 206 11.79 4.43 -7.20
C THR A 206 10.67 3.86 -8.07
N GLN A 207 10.84 3.87 -9.40
CA GLN A 207 9.88 3.24 -10.31
C GLN A 207 9.84 1.72 -10.11
N THR A 208 11.00 1.07 -10.00
CA THR A 208 11.09 -0.36 -9.73
C THR A 208 10.41 -0.72 -8.41
N GLU A 209 10.62 0.07 -7.36
CA GLU A 209 9.96 -0.10 -6.06
C GLU A 209 8.43 -0.03 -6.20
N LEU A 210 7.89 0.97 -6.90
CA LEU A 210 6.45 1.11 -7.14
C LEU A 210 5.88 -0.07 -7.95
N ILE A 211 6.57 -0.48 -9.02
CA ILE A 211 6.17 -1.61 -9.86
C ILE A 211 6.15 -2.90 -9.05
N VAL A 212 7.25 -3.21 -8.36
CA VAL A 212 7.39 -4.44 -7.56
C VAL A 212 6.38 -4.46 -6.42
N LYS A 213 6.16 -3.33 -5.73
CA LYS A 213 5.11 -3.19 -4.72
C LYS A 213 3.74 -3.54 -5.27
N GLY A 214 3.36 -2.93 -6.39
CA GLY A 214 2.09 -3.20 -7.06
C GLY A 214 1.93 -4.68 -7.43
N LEU A 215 2.95 -5.28 -8.03
CA LEU A 215 2.93 -6.70 -8.42
C LEU A 215 2.82 -7.63 -7.21
N LEU A 216 3.56 -7.37 -6.12
CA LEU A 216 3.48 -8.18 -4.90
C LEU A 216 2.09 -8.14 -4.26
N ARG A 217 1.46 -6.95 -4.18
CA ARG A 217 0.09 -6.83 -3.63
C ARG A 217 -0.94 -7.50 -4.54
N GLN A 218 -0.75 -7.47 -5.86
CA GLN A 218 -1.57 -8.26 -6.79
C GLN A 218 -1.40 -9.77 -6.54
N CYS A 219 -0.18 -10.26 -6.43
CA CYS A 219 0.10 -11.66 -6.13
C CYS A 219 -0.51 -12.11 -4.80
N LEU A 220 -0.44 -11.27 -3.76
CA LEU A 220 -1.08 -11.51 -2.46
C LEU A 220 -2.60 -11.59 -2.61
N SER A 221 -3.22 -10.66 -3.33
CA SER A 221 -4.68 -10.66 -3.54
C SER A 221 -5.20 -11.90 -4.29
N LEU A 222 -4.35 -12.52 -5.11
CA LEU A 222 -4.64 -13.72 -5.88
C LEU A 222 -4.16 -15.02 -5.18
N ASN A 223 -3.63 -14.91 -3.95
CA ASN A 223 -2.99 -16.02 -3.22
C ASN A 223 -1.86 -16.73 -3.99
N CYS A 224 -1.18 -16.04 -4.91
CA CYS A 224 -0.05 -16.58 -5.68
C CYS A 224 1.25 -16.61 -4.87
N VAL A 225 1.36 -15.78 -3.83
CA VAL A 225 2.50 -15.73 -2.91
C VAL A 225 1.94 -15.77 -1.50
N GLN A 226 2.46 -16.67 -0.67
CA GLN A 226 2.33 -16.58 0.77
C GLN A 226 3.67 -16.08 1.27
N PHE A 227 3.78 -14.78 1.60
CA PHE A 227 4.83 -14.43 2.53
C PHE A 227 4.51 -15.16 3.83
N LEU A 228 5.53 -15.56 4.59
CA LEU A 228 5.35 -15.81 6.02
C LEU A 228 4.94 -14.46 6.64
N LEU A 229 3.65 -14.18 6.52
CA LEU A 229 2.89 -13.13 7.19
C LEU A 229 2.91 -13.41 8.69
#